data_AF-A0A6B0SW94-F1
#
_entry.id   AF-A0A6B0SW94-F1
#
_cell.length_a   1.000
_cell.length_b   1.000
_cell.length_c   1.000
_cell.angle_alpha   90.00
_cell.angle_beta   90.00
_cell.angle_gamma   90.00
#
_symmetry.space_group_name_H-M   'P 1'
#
loop_
_entity.id
_entity.type
_entity.pdbx_description
1 polymer ?
#
loop_
_entity_poly.entity_id
_entity_poly.type
_entity_poly.pdbx_seq_one_letter_code
_entity_poly.pdbx_strand_id
1 'polypeptide(L)'
;MNAVIERFPVGARAGVALSTVGICVVALLAGLVGIIAIRATVGPLVAETAAFRVVAGNLIQVGFAGFAAVYLHRAADAERFVPVRVPTPRDVGWIAVAAFGVPIVGVAGAAVLSAVGLPEPMPGGGHADVLSNPALWPVAFVGLYLFAAPAEEAVFRGIVQGRLREAFGFAGTVLVSAAVFGLLHFLVGLLTPAVGFDGSLYWGLSALVPGVIWGYAYERTRNLVVTSVAHAMSWTVPFGALLPFV
;
A
#
# COMPACT_ATOMS: atom_id res chain seq x y z
N MET A 1 30.66 -13.99 -5.96
CA MET A 1 31.03 -14.20 -4.54
C MET A 1 29.85 -14.87 -3.87
N ASN A 2 29.90 -16.19 -3.76
CA ASN A 2 28.81 -17.02 -3.24
C ASN A 2 28.73 -16.82 -1.72
N ALA A 3 27.87 -15.91 -1.28
CA ALA A 3 27.49 -15.86 0.12
C ALA A 3 26.75 -17.16 0.44
N VAL A 4 27.32 -17.94 1.35
CA VAL A 4 26.63 -19.04 2.03
C VAL A 4 25.33 -18.46 2.56
N ILE A 5 24.20 -18.85 1.98
CA ILE A 5 22.89 -18.57 2.55
C ILE A 5 22.89 -19.36 3.84
N GLU A 6 23.23 -18.71 4.96
CA GLU A 6 22.90 -19.23 6.28
C GLU A 6 21.41 -19.55 6.24
N ARG A 7 21.10 -20.85 6.28
CA ARG A 7 19.72 -21.31 6.29
C ARG A 7 19.15 -20.91 7.64
N PHE A 8 18.54 -19.72 7.71
CA PHE A 8 17.76 -19.31 8.87
C PHE A 8 16.84 -20.48 9.26
N PRO A 9 16.88 -20.94 10.52
CA PRO A 9 16.04 -22.04 10.98
C PRO A 9 14.57 -21.74 10.67
N VAL A 10 13.80 -22.77 10.31
CA VAL A 10 12.37 -22.61 9.95
C VAL A 10 11.59 -21.90 11.07
N GLY A 11 11.89 -22.22 12.34
CA GLY A 11 11.28 -21.55 13.50
C GLY A 11 11.60 -20.05 13.58
N ALA A 12 12.81 -19.63 13.22
CA ALA A 12 13.18 -18.22 13.18
C ALA A 12 12.44 -17.46 12.07
N ARG A 13 12.28 -18.08 10.89
CA ARG A 13 11.50 -17.51 9.77
C ARG A 13 10.02 -17.34 10.12
N ALA A 14 9.43 -18.35 10.78
CA ALA A 14 8.05 -18.28 11.25
C ALA A 14 7.87 -17.16 12.29
N GLY A 15 8.80 -17.01 13.24
CA GLY A 15 8.78 -15.92 14.22
C GLY A 15 8.83 -14.54 13.56
N VAL A 16 9.70 -14.34 12.56
CA VAL A 16 9.77 -13.07 11.82
C VAL A 16 8.48 -12.81 11.04
N ALA A 17 7.94 -13.80 10.33
CA ALA A 17 6.66 -13.65 9.61
C ALA A 17 5.52 -13.28 10.57
N LEU A 18 5.38 -13.97 11.70
CA LEU A 18 4.39 -13.65 12.73
C LEU A 18 4.57 -12.24 13.30
N SER A 19 5.81 -11.80 13.52
CA SER A 19 6.08 -10.43 13.97
C SER A 19 5.59 -9.38 12.95
N THR A 20 5.68 -9.66 11.65
CA THR A 20 5.18 -8.75 10.61
C THR A 20 3.66 -8.69 10.54
N VAL A 21 2.97 -9.80 10.86
CA VAL A 21 1.52 -9.80 11.06
C VAL A 21 1.15 -8.96 12.28
N GLY A 22 1.89 -9.08 13.39
CA GLY A 22 1.71 -8.23 14.57
C GLY A 22 1.89 -6.73 14.26
N ILE A 23 2.95 -6.38 13.52
CA ILE A 23 3.19 -5.02 13.01
C ILE A 23 1.99 -4.52 12.18
N CYS A 24 1.49 -5.37 11.27
CA CYS A 24 0.33 -5.06 10.44
C CYS A 24 -0.93 -4.75 11.28
N VAL A 25 -1.20 -5.55 12.32
CA VAL A 25 -2.35 -5.32 13.21
C VAL A 25 -2.19 -4.01 13.99
N VAL A 26 -1.01 -3.73 14.54
CA VAL A 26 -0.77 -2.46 15.26
C VAL A 26 -0.89 -1.26 14.32
N ALA A 27 -0.36 -1.36 13.10
CA ALA A 27 -0.50 -0.32 12.08
C ALA A 27 -1.98 -0.10 11.70
N LEU A 28 -2.77 -1.17 11.53
CA LEU A 28 -4.21 -1.09 11.31
C LEU A 28 -4.91 -0.32 12.43
N LEU A 29 -4.65 -0.68 13.70
CA LEU A 29 -5.24 0.00 14.85
C LEU A 29 -4.86 1.49 14.90
N ALA A 30 -3.59 1.82 14.66
CA ALA A 30 -3.15 3.21 14.54
C ALA A 30 -3.89 3.92 13.39
N GLY A 31 -4.05 3.24 12.25
CA GLY A 31 -4.86 3.66 11.11
C GLY A 31 -6.29 4.05 11.48
N LEU A 32 -6.99 3.18 12.21
CA LEU A 32 -8.35 3.44 12.68
C LEU A 32 -8.42 4.66 13.59
N VAL A 33 -7.46 4.80 14.52
CA VAL A 33 -7.34 6.00 15.36
C VAL A 33 -7.16 7.26 14.49
N GLY A 34 -6.33 7.19 13.45
CA GLY A 34 -6.13 8.28 12.49
C GLY A 34 -7.43 8.68 11.77
N ILE A 35 -8.19 7.70 11.26
CA ILE A 35 -9.49 7.94 10.62
C ILE A 35 -10.44 8.65 11.59
N ILE A 36 -10.59 8.11 12.80
CA ILE A 36 -11.51 8.64 13.82
C ILE A 36 -11.11 10.07 14.19
N ALA A 37 -9.82 10.30 14.44
CA ALA A 37 -9.31 11.62 14.81
C ALA A 37 -9.58 12.66 13.72
N ILE A 38 -9.26 12.38 12.45
CA ILE A 38 -9.50 13.31 11.35
C ILE A 38 -11.00 13.55 11.13
N ARG A 39 -11.82 12.49 11.14
CA ARG A 39 -13.28 12.64 10.95
C ARG A 39 -13.94 13.42 12.09
N ALA A 40 -13.45 13.31 13.32
CA ALA A 40 -14.00 14.05 14.46
C ALA A 40 -13.57 15.52 14.51
N THR A 41 -12.35 15.84 14.05
CA THR A 41 -11.76 17.17 14.21
C THR A 41 -11.82 18.04 12.95
N VAL A 42 -11.45 17.47 11.80
CA VAL A 42 -11.39 18.16 10.51
C VAL A 42 -12.66 17.92 9.71
N GLY A 43 -13.21 16.71 9.78
CA GLY A 43 -14.42 16.30 9.06
C GLY A 43 -15.59 17.29 9.14
N PRO A 44 -16.00 17.77 10.31
CA PRO A 44 -17.15 18.69 10.43
C PRO A 44 -16.98 20.01 9.68
N LEU A 45 -15.72 20.39 9.37
CA LEU A 45 -15.39 21.66 8.72
C LEU A 45 -15.33 21.55 7.20
N VAL A 46 -14.91 20.38 6.68
CA VAL A 46 -14.54 20.25 5.26
C VAL A 46 -15.09 19.01 4.56
N ALA A 47 -15.88 18.16 5.22
CA ALA A 47 -16.35 16.88 4.66
C ALA A 47 -17.05 17.01 3.30
N GLU A 48 -17.83 18.08 3.12
CA GLU A 48 -18.58 18.34 1.89
C GLU A 48 -17.75 18.97 0.77
N THR A 49 -16.50 19.35 1.05
CA THR A 49 -15.63 19.96 0.05
C THR A 49 -15.09 18.90 -0.92
N ALA A 50 -14.97 19.27 -2.20
CA ALA A 50 -14.34 18.42 -3.20
C ALA A 50 -12.89 18.07 -2.82
N ALA A 51 -12.16 19.02 -2.23
CA ALA A 51 -10.80 18.82 -1.74
C ALA A 51 -10.70 17.69 -0.70
N PHE A 52 -11.62 17.64 0.28
CA PHE A 52 -11.62 16.59 1.28
C PHE A 52 -11.98 15.22 0.67
N ARG A 53 -12.96 15.17 -0.25
CA ARG A 53 -13.34 13.90 -0.91
C ARG A 53 -12.19 13.24 -1.66
N VAL A 54 -11.27 14.02 -2.24
CA VAL A 54 -10.06 13.50 -2.90
C VAL A 54 -9.21 12.64 -1.96
N VAL A 55 -9.13 12.99 -0.68
CA VAL A 55 -8.27 12.31 0.31
C VAL A 55 -9.04 11.47 1.33
N ALA A 56 -10.38 11.56 1.35
CA ALA A 56 -11.23 10.92 2.36
C ALA A 56 -11.16 9.38 2.34
N GLY A 57 -10.84 8.78 1.19
CA GLY A 57 -10.59 7.34 1.06
C GLY A 57 -9.25 6.90 1.68
N ASN A 58 -8.35 7.84 1.96
CA ASN A 58 -6.98 7.60 2.41
C ASN A 58 -6.69 8.21 3.80
N LEU A 59 -7.72 8.26 4.67
CA LEU A 59 -7.53 8.76 6.04
C LEU A 59 -6.79 7.76 6.93
N ILE A 60 -6.82 6.47 6.60
CA ILE A 60 -6.10 5.44 7.36
C ILE A 60 -4.58 5.68 7.37
N GLN A 61 -4.07 6.29 6.30
CA GLN A 61 -2.65 6.59 6.13
C GLN A 61 -2.15 7.64 7.14
N VAL A 62 -3.03 8.43 7.77
CA VAL A 62 -2.65 9.32 8.89
C VAL A 62 -2.14 8.50 10.07
N GLY A 63 -2.83 7.42 10.39
CA GLY A 63 -2.41 6.50 11.44
C GLY A 63 -1.18 5.69 11.05
N PHE A 64 -1.05 5.28 9.78
CA PHE A 64 0.17 4.63 9.29
C PHE A 64 1.40 5.54 9.38
N ALA A 65 1.26 6.82 9.04
CA ALA A 65 2.33 7.80 9.18
C ALA A 65 2.76 7.92 10.65
N GLY A 66 1.80 8.05 11.58
CA GLY A 66 2.07 8.10 13.01
C GLY A 66 2.74 6.83 13.53
N PHE A 67 2.24 5.66 13.12
CA PHE A 67 2.83 4.37 13.47
C PHE A 67 4.26 4.25 12.95
N ALA A 68 4.50 4.53 11.67
CA ALA A 68 5.82 4.45 11.06
C ALA A 68 6.79 5.42 11.74
N ALA A 69 6.37 6.65 12.04
CA ALA A 69 7.19 7.62 12.75
C ALA A 69 7.60 7.12 14.14
N VAL A 70 6.65 6.61 14.94
CA VAL A 70 6.95 6.06 16.27
C VAL A 70 7.85 4.83 16.19
N TYR A 71 7.59 3.92 15.24
CA TYR A 71 8.39 2.71 15.04
C TYR A 71 9.84 3.08 14.69
N LEU A 72 10.03 3.96 13.71
CA LEU A 72 11.35 4.36 13.23
C LEU A 72 12.10 5.18 14.28
N HIS A 73 11.43 6.05 15.03
CA HIS A 73 12.05 6.79 16.13
C HIS A 73 12.57 5.87 17.25
N ARG A 74 11.96 4.69 17.42
CA ARG A 74 12.37 3.67 18.40
C ARG A 74 13.41 2.69 17.85
N ALA A 75 13.59 2.63 16.54
CA ALA A 75 14.56 1.76 15.89
C ALA A 75 15.95 2.41 15.89
N ALA A 76 16.96 1.69 16.37
CA ALA A 76 18.33 2.18 16.40
C ALA A 76 18.95 2.34 15.00
N ASP A 77 18.45 1.60 14.01
CA ASP A 77 18.89 1.58 12.61
C ASP A 77 17.79 2.03 11.65
N ALA A 78 17.08 3.11 12.00
CA ALA A 78 15.91 3.61 11.27
C ALA A 78 16.16 3.84 9.76
N GLU A 79 17.34 4.33 9.37
CA GLU A 79 17.66 4.57 7.96
C GLU A 79 17.65 3.32 7.08
N ARG A 80 17.77 2.13 7.69
CA ARG A 80 17.73 0.85 6.98
C ARG A 80 16.34 0.55 6.41
N PHE A 81 15.31 0.94 7.13
CA PHE A 81 13.93 0.62 6.81
C PHE A 81 13.40 1.49 5.69
N VAL A 82 13.67 2.80 5.70
CA VAL A 82 13.09 3.75 4.74
C VAL A 82 14.15 4.50 3.92
N PRO A 83 14.86 3.81 3.00
CA PRO A 83 15.78 4.48 2.09
C PRO A 83 15.00 5.36 1.10
N VAL A 84 15.34 6.65 1.11
CA VAL A 84 14.79 7.67 0.21
C VAL A 84 15.93 8.28 -0.58
N ARG A 85 15.80 8.30 -1.90
CA ARG A 85 16.77 8.93 -2.80
C ARG A 85 16.09 9.46 -4.06
N VAL A 86 16.74 10.42 -4.72
CA VAL A 86 16.29 10.89 -6.04
C VAL A 86 16.26 9.71 -7.02
N PRO A 87 15.14 9.50 -7.75
CA PRO A 87 15.04 8.42 -8.74
C PRO A 87 16.06 8.56 -9.87
N THR A 88 16.69 7.44 -10.23
CA THR A 88 17.52 7.29 -11.44
C THR A 88 16.63 6.95 -12.64
N PRO A 89 17.13 7.02 -13.89
CA PRO A 89 16.35 6.59 -15.05
C PRO A 89 15.83 5.13 -14.96
N ARG A 90 16.61 4.25 -14.32
CA ARG A 90 16.20 2.87 -14.05
C ARG A 90 15.01 2.82 -13.09
N ASP A 91 15.00 3.69 -12.08
CA ASP A 91 13.90 3.78 -11.12
C ASP A 91 12.63 4.34 -11.78
N VAL A 92 12.76 5.30 -12.70
CA VAL A 92 11.64 5.77 -13.52
C VAL A 92 11.06 4.62 -14.35
N GLY A 93 11.90 3.74 -14.90
CA GLY A 93 11.46 2.51 -15.55
C GLY A 93 10.66 1.59 -14.60
N TRP A 94 11.08 1.45 -13.34
CA TRP A 94 10.34 0.69 -12.34
C TRP A 94 9.02 1.35 -11.91
N ILE A 95 8.98 2.68 -11.82
CA ILE A 95 7.72 3.42 -11.60
C ILE A 95 6.74 3.09 -12.72
N ALA A 96 7.16 3.18 -13.98
CA ALA A 96 6.30 2.87 -15.12
C ALA A 96 5.84 1.40 -15.11
N VAL A 97 6.77 0.45 -14.95
CA VAL A 97 6.43 -0.98 -14.91
C VAL A 97 5.43 -1.29 -13.79
N ALA A 98 5.59 -0.71 -12.60
CA ALA A 98 4.66 -0.91 -11.51
C ALA A 98 3.30 -0.23 -11.78
N ALA A 99 3.32 1.01 -12.26
CA ALA A 99 2.11 1.80 -12.52
C ALA A 99 1.21 1.17 -13.59
N PHE A 100 1.79 0.59 -14.65
CA PHE A 100 1.03 -0.14 -15.67
C PHE A 100 0.80 -1.61 -15.30
N GLY A 101 1.75 -2.25 -14.62
CA GLY A 101 1.66 -3.66 -14.27
C GLY A 101 0.52 -3.98 -13.30
N VAL A 102 0.29 -3.11 -12.30
CA VAL A 102 -0.81 -3.29 -11.34
C VAL A 102 -2.17 -3.35 -12.03
N PRO A 103 -2.62 -2.36 -12.83
CA PRO A 103 -3.92 -2.42 -13.48
C PRO A 103 -4.02 -3.54 -14.53
N ILE A 104 -2.96 -3.81 -15.30
CA ILE A 104 -2.95 -4.89 -16.31
C ILE A 104 -3.20 -6.26 -15.65
N VAL A 105 -2.47 -6.58 -14.58
CA VAL A 105 -2.65 -7.84 -13.86
C VAL A 105 -3.94 -7.81 -13.03
N GLY A 106 -4.30 -6.64 -12.52
CA GLY A 106 -5.51 -6.39 -11.73
C GLY A 106 -6.78 -6.76 -12.49
N VAL A 107 -6.88 -6.45 -13.78
CA VAL A 107 -8.07 -6.79 -14.58
C VAL A 107 -8.24 -8.29 -14.79
N ALA A 108 -7.15 -8.99 -15.09
CA ALA A 108 -7.19 -10.45 -15.15
C ALA A 108 -7.59 -11.04 -13.78
N GLY A 109 -7.05 -10.49 -12.68
CA GLY A 109 -7.42 -10.85 -11.32
C GLY A 109 -8.91 -10.60 -11.02
N ALA A 110 -9.43 -9.43 -11.37
CA ALA A 110 -10.82 -9.05 -11.18
C ALA A 110 -11.76 -10.00 -11.92
N ALA A 111 -11.48 -10.33 -13.18
CA ALA A 111 -12.26 -11.29 -13.95
C ALA A 111 -12.30 -12.68 -13.28
N VAL A 112 -11.17 -13.15 -12.75
CA VAL A 112 -11.09 -14.42 -12.01
C VAL A 112 -11.91 -14.36 -10.72
N LEU A 113 -11.77 -13.28 -9.93
CA LEU A 113 -12.49 -13.13 -8.66
C LEU A 113 -14.00 -13.02 -8.88
N SER A 114 -14.43 -12.29 -9.91
CA SER A 114 -15.84 -12.22 -10.31
C SER A 114 -16.37 -13.57 -10.81
N ALA A 115 -15.57 -14.35 -11.55
CA ALA A 115 -15.98 -15.67 -12.02
C ALA A 115 -16.21 -16.67 -10.88
N VAL A 116 -15.55 -16.50 -9.73
CA VAL A 116 -15.78 -17.30 -8.52
C VAL A 116 -16.83 -16.69 -7.58
N GLY A 117 -17.54 -15.66 -8.03
CA GLY A 117 -18.68 -15.06 -7.32
C GLY A 117 -18.31 -14.05 -6.23
N LEU A 118 -17.06 -13.59 -6.17
CA LEU A 118 -16.66 -12.56 -5.21
C LEU A 118 -17.03 -11.17 -5.72
N PRO A 119 -17.82 -10.38 -4.95
CA PRO A 119 -18.21 -9.04 -5.36
C PRO A 119 -17.04 -8.07 -5.19
N GLU A 120 -16.72 -7.33 -6.25
CA GLU A 120 -15.77 -6.24 -6.17
C GLU A 120 -16.31 -5.18 -5.18
N PRO A 121 -15.57 -4.83 -4.12
CA PRO A 121 -15.98 -3.76 -3.24
C PRO A 121 -15.84 -2.44 -4.01
N MET A 122 -16.75 -1.49 -3.79
CA MET A 122 -16.56 -0.10 -4.22
C MET A 122 -16.09 0.76 -3.04
N PRO A 123 -14.83 0.66 -2.58
CA PRO A 123 -14.31 1.63 -1.64
C PRO A 123 -14.23 2.97 -2.39
N GLY A 124 -14.95 3.98 -1.91
CA GLY A 124 -15.02 5.28 -2.55
C GLY A 124 -13.63 5.84 -2.87
N GLY A 125 -13.35 6.06 -4.15
CA GLY A 125 -12.09 6.62 -4.62
C GLY A 125 -12.29 8.00 -5.22
N GLY A 126 -11.62 9.01 -4.69
CA GLY A 126 -11.66 10.40 -5.17
C GLY A 126 -11.05 10.63 -6.57
N HIS A 127 -10.79 9.58 -7.35
CA HIS A 127 -10.18 9.68 -8.68
C HIS A 127 -11.11 10.39 -9.68
N ALA A 128 -12.42 10.12 -9.59
CA ALA A 128 -13.41 10.78 -10.42
C ALA A 128 -13.46 12.30 -10.16
N ASP A 129 -13.27 12.74 -8.92
CA ASP A 129 -13.24 14.16 -8.55
C ASP A 129 -12.03 14.88 -9.18
N VAL A 130 -10.84 14.29 -9.13
CA VAL A 130 -9.62 14.91 -9.71
C VAL A 130 -9.70 14.98 -11.24
N LEU A 131 -10.25 13.95 -11.89
CA LEU A 131 -10.41 13.92 -13.35
C LEU A 131 -11.45 14.92 -13.86
N SER A 132 -12.54 15.09 -13.12
CA SER A 132 -13.60 16.06 -13.47
C SER A 132 -13.23 17.50 -13.10
N ASN A 133 -12.32 17.71 -12.14
CA ASN A 133 -11.85 19.02 -11.73
C ASN A 133 -10.32 19.08 -11.54
N PRO A 134 -9.56 19.45 -12.58
CA PRO A 134 -8.11 19.55 -12.51
C PRO A 134 -7.57 20.54 -11.46
N ALA A 135 -8.38 21.49 -10.97
CA ALA A 135 -7.96 22.39 -9.90
C ALA A 135 -7.71 21.66 -8.56
N LEU A 136 -8.13 20.39 -8.44
CA LEU A 136 -7.90 19.55 -7.26
C LEU A 136 -6.54 18.84 -7.27
N TRP A 137 -5.77 18.90 -8.37
CA TRP A 137 -4.45 18.27 -8.46
C TRP A 137 -3.46 18.69 -7.36
N PRO A 138 -3.39 19.95 -6.89
CA PRO A 138 -2.52 20.30 -5.77
C PRO A 138 -2.86 19.53 -4.49
N VAL A 139 -4.15 19.35 -4.19
CA VAL A 139 -4.61 18.57 -3.02
C VAL A 139 -4.32 17.08 -3.23
N ALA A 140 -4.58 16.55 -4.43
CA ALA A 140 -4.26 15.17 -4.77
C ALA A 140 -2.75 14.90 -4.66
N PHE A 141 -1.91 15.79 -5.17
CA PHE A 141 -0.45 15.64 -5.11
C PHE A 141 0.05 15.65 -3.66
N VAL A 142 -0.32 16.65 -2.86
CA VAL A 142 0.11 16.72 -1.46
C VAL A 142 -0.45 15.57 -0.64
N GLY A 143 -1.75 15.30 -0.76
CA GLY A 143 -2.43 14.28 0.04
C GLY A 143 -2.06 12.85 -0.34
N LEU A 144 -1.92 12.55 -1.63
CA LEU A 144 -1.75 11.17 -2.11
C LEU A 144 -0.28 10.84 -2.40
N TYR A 145 0.44 11.70 -3.13
CA TYR A 145 1.84 11.43 -3.53
C TYR A 145 2.84 11.74 -2.43
N LEU A 146 2.65 12.82 -1.68
CA LEU A 146 3.60 13.24 -0.64
C LEU A 146 3.27 12.69 0.74
N PHE A 147 2.03 12.24 0.97
CA PHE A 147 1.57 11.81 2.28
C PHE A 147 1.05 10.37 2.30
N ALA A 148 -0.10 10.10 1.69
CA ALA A 148 -0.78 8.81 1.87
C ALA A 148 0.05 7.63 1.35
N ALA A 149 0.52 7.69 0.10
CA ALA A 149 1.32 6.60 -0.47
C ALA A 149 2.66 6.43 0.28
N PRO A 150 3.45 7.48 0.58
CA PRO A 150 4.64 7.34 1.42
C PRO A 150 4.38 6.75 2.80
N ALA A 151 3.29 7.14 3.47
CA ALA A 151 2.96 6.63 4.80
C ALA A 151 2.67 5.12 4.77
N GLU A 152 1.89 4.65 3.80
CA GLU A 152 1.61 3.23 3.65
C GLU A 152 2.84 2.43 3.22
N GLU A 153 3.59 2.95 2.24
CA GLU A 153 4.81 2.31 1.76
C GLU A 153 5.89 2.23 2.87
N ALA A 154 5.97 3.22 3.75
CA ALA A 154 6.88 3.18 4.91
C ALA A 154 6.55 2.02 5.85
N VAL A 155 5.27 1.69 6.04
CA VAL A 155 4.85 0.52 6.83
C VAL A 155 5.17 -0.78 6.11
N PHE A 156 4.75 -0.92 4.85
CA PHE A 156 4.83 -2.21 4.17
C PHE A 156 6.18 -2.49 3.53
N ARG A 157 6.71 -1.54 2.74
CA ARG A 157 7.97 -1.72 2.01
C ARG A 157 9.15 -1.31 2.89
N GLY A 158 8.92 -0.35 3.77
CA GLY A 158 9.90 0.02 4.77
C GLY A 158 10.03 -1.02 5.88
N ILE A 159 9.09 -0.99 6.83
CA ILE A 159 9.16 -1.76 8.07
C ILE A 159 8.93 -3.26 7.83
N VAL A 160 7.76 -3.67 7.32
CA VAL A 160 7.41 -5.10 7.15
C VAL A 160 8.42 -5.82 6.27
N GLN A 161 8.67 -5.30 5.06
CA GLN A 161 9.61 -5.91 4.12
C GLN A 161 11.06 -5.81 4.59
N GLY A 162 11.43 -4.76 5.33
CA GLY A 162 12.73 -4.63 6.00
C GLY A 162 12.98 -5.73 7.03
N ARG A 163 11.98 -6.04 7.86
CA ARG A 163 12.04 -7.13 8.85
C ARG A 163 12.09 -8.50 8.16
N LEU A 164 11.30 -8.72 7.11
CA LEU A 164 11.32 -9.97 6.35
C LEU A 164 12.68 -10.24 5.70
N ARG A 165 13.38 -9.21 5.19
CA ARG A 165 14.74 -9.35 4.63
C ARG A 165 15.77 -9.88 5.61
N GLU A 166 15.53 -9.81 6.92
CA GLU A 166 16.43 -10.38 7.92
C GLU A 166 16.42 -11.92 7.87
N ALA A 167 15.31 -12.56 7.47
CA ALA A 167 15.14 -14.01 7.58
C ALA A 167 14.84 -14.71 6.24
N PHE A 168 14.41 -13.93 5.24
CA PHE A 168 13.98 -14.41 3.93
C PHE A 168 14.90 -13.87 2.82
N GLY A 169 15.09 -14.68 1.78
CA GLY A 169 15.66 -14.20 0.52
C GLY A 169 14.62 -13.43 -0.30
N PHE A 170 15.06 -12.81 -1.40
CA PHE A 170 14.27 -11.94 -2.29
C PHE A 170 12.82 -12.43 -2.52
N ALA A 171 12.64 -13.66 -2.99
CA ALA A 171 11.30 -14.18 -3.32
C ALA A 171 10.41 -14.33 -2.06
N GLY A 172 10.97 -14.83 -0.97
CA GLY A 172 10.23 -14.99 0.29
C GLY A 172 9.83 -13.65 0.89
N THR A 173 10.73 -12.67 0.86
CA THR A 173 10.44 -11.29 1.27
C THR A 173 9.27 -10.70 0.49
N VAL A 174 9.27 -10.80 -0.84
CA VAL A 174 8.20 -10.26 -1.68
C VAL A 174 6.87 -10.96 -1.43
N LEU A 175 6.86 -12.30 -1.43
CA LEU A 175 5.62 -13.08 -1.31
C LEU A 175 4.98 -12.96 0.08
N VAL A 176 5.78 -13.03 1.15
CA VAL A 176 5.26 -12.87 2.52
C VAL A 176 4.79 -11.43 2.75
N SER A 177 5.54 -10.43 2.26
CA SER A 177 5.10 -9.04 2.35
C SER A 177 3.80 -8.78 1.59
N ALA A 178 3.63 -9.39 0.42
CA ALA A 178 2.38 -9.30 -0.35
C ALA A 178 1.22 -9.95 0.40
N ALA A 179 1.43 -11.11 1.03
CA ALA A 179 0.40 -11.76 1.85
C ALA A 179 -0.01 -10.90 3.05
N VAL A 180 0.95 -10.26 3.73
CA VAL A 180 0.66 -9.32 4.84
C VAL A 180 -0.11 -8.09 4.33
N PHE A 181 0.25 -7.58 3.15
CA PHE A 181 -0.47 -6.47 2.51
C PHE A 181 -1.92 -6.84 2.15
N GLY A 182 -2.14 -8.03 1.57
CA GLY A 182 -3.48 -8.56 1.32
C GLY A 182 -4.28 -8.79 2.59
N LEU A 183 -3.64 -9.30 3.64
CA LEU A 183 -4.27 -9.45 4.95
C LEU A 183 -4.75 -8.11 5.51
N LEU A 184 -3.92 -7.05 5.44
CA LEU A 184 -4.35 -5.71 5.84
C LEU A 184 -5.64 -5.30 5.12
N HIS A 185 -5.68 -5.45 3.80
CA HIS A 185 -6.82 -5.02 2.98
C HIS A 185 -8.08 -5.84 3.27
N PHE A 186 -7.93 -7.14 3.51
CA PHE A 186 -9.02 -7.98 4.02
C PHE A 186 -9.57 -7.46 5.35
N LEU A 187 -8.69 -7.16 6.32
CA LEU A 187 -9.09 -6.64 7.63
C LEU A 187 -9.74 -5.25 7.54
N VAL A 188 -9.23 -4.37 6.67
CA VAL A 188 -9.84 -3.07 6.38
C VAL A 188 -11.23 -3.27 5.77
N GLY A 189 -11.39 -4.21 4.84
CA GLY A 189 -12.69 -4.58 4.29
C GLY A 189 -13.69 -4.98 5.37
N LEU A 190 -13.29 -5.86 6.29
CA LEU A 190 -14.16 -6.30 7.40
C LEU A 190 -14.59 -5.16 8.32
N LEU A 191 -13.80 -4.09 8.39
CA LEU A 191 -14.07 -2.90 9.21
C LEU A 191 -14.77 -1.78 8.42
N THR A 192 -14.95 -1.95 7.11
CA THR A 192 -15.57 -0.95 6.24
C THR A 192 -17.09 -1.17 6.20
N PRO A 193 -17.91 -0.18 6.59
CA PRO A 193 -19.36 -0.30 6.48
C PRO A 193 -19.79 -0.63 5.04
N ALA A 194 -20.78 -1.51 4.90
CA ALA A 194 -21.29 -2.03 3.63
C ALA A 194 -20.38 -3.00 2.85
N VAL A 195 -19.17 -3.32 3.35
CA VAL A 195 -18.34 -4.37 2.78
C VAL A 195 -18.58 -5.68 3.55
N GLY A 196 -19.20 -6.66 2.89
CA GLY A 196 -19.39 -7.99 3.46
C GLY A 196 -18.09 -8.81 3.53
N PHE A 197 -18.17 -10.02 4.09
CA PHE A 197 -17.02 -10.94 4.13
C PHE A 197 -16.45 -11.21 2.73
N ASP A 198 -17.31 -11.51 1.76
CA ASP A 198 -16.87 -11.83 0.39
C ASP A 198 -16.22 -10.63 -0.30
N GLY A 199 -16.73 -9.41 -0.08
CA GLY A 199 -16.11 -8.18 -0.59
C GLY A 199 -14.77 -7.89 0.11
N SER A 200 -14.66 -8.21 1.40
CA SER A 200 -13.38 -8.12 2.13
C SER A 200 -12.38 -9.13 1.58
N LEU A 201 -12.83 -10.36 1.30
CA LEU A 201 -12.02 -11.42 0.71
C LEU A 201 -11.53 -11.02 -0.69
N TYR A 202 -12.42 -10.48 -1.54
CA TYR A 202 -12.04 -9.89 -2.82
C TYR A 202 -10.94 -8.84 -2.62
N TRP A 203 -11.12 -7.91 -1.67
CA TRP A 203 -10.16 -6.83 -1.44
C TRP A 203 -8.78 -7.37 -1.03
N GLY A 204 -8.75 -8.34 -0.12
CA GLY A 204 -7.49 -8.95 0.32
C GLY A 204 -6.78 -9.71 -0.80
N LEU A 205 -7.52 -10.49 -1.60
CA LEU A 205 -6.96 -11.27 -2.71
C LEU A 205 -6.48 -10.37 -3.85
N SER A 206 -7.25 -9.36 -4.23
CA SER A 206 -6.86 -8.39 -5.26
C SER A 206 -5.62 -7.59 -4.83
N ALA A 207 -5.51 -7.22 -3.54
CA ALA A 207 -4.35 -6.51 -3.00
C ALA A 207 -3.04 -7.34 -3.01
N LEU A 208 -3.09 -8.67 -3.19
CA LEU A 208 -1.88 -9.48 -3.38
C LEU A 208 -1.11 -9.04 -4.64
N VAL A 209 -1.82 -8.61 -5.69
CA VAL A 209 -1.23 -8.18 -6.96
C VAL A 209 -0.31 -6.95 -6.78
N PRO A 210 -0.80 -5.78 -6.31
CA PRO A 210 0.07 -4.66 -6.00
C PRO A 210 1.05 -4.99 -4.86
N GLY A 211 0.66 -5.85 -3.91
CA GLY A 211 1.53 -6.46 -2.91
C GLY A 211 2.85 -6.95 -3.49
N VAL A 212 2.75 -7.87 -4.46
CA VAL A 212 3.88 -8.46 -5.18
C VAL A 212 4.59 -7.44 -6.06
N ILE A 213 3.87 -6.68 -6.88
CA ILE A 213 4.48 -5.78 -7.86
C ILE A 213 5.29 -4.68 -7.19
N TRP A 214 4.72 -3.99 -6.20
CA TRP A 214 5.43 -2.94 -5.46
C TRP A 214 6.51 -3.53 -4.55
N GLY A 215 6.26 -4.68 -3.91
CA GLY A 215 7.28 -5.36 -3.11
C GLY A 215 8.51 -5.74 -3.95
N TYR A 216 8.28 -6.28 -5.15
CA TYR A 216 9.33 -6.59 -6.11
C TYR A 216 10.05 -5.32 -6.58
N ALA A 217 9.33 -4.28 -7.02
CA ALA A 217 9.93 -3.02 -7.47
C ALA A 217 10.79 -2.38 -6.36
N TYR A 218 10.35 -2.46 -5.11
CA TYR A 218 11.12 -1.99 -3.97
C TYR A 218 12.39 -2.81 -3.73
N GLU A 219 12.37 -4.14 -3.81
CA GLU A 219 13.61 -4.94 -3.70
C GLU A 219 14.61 -4.61 -4.83
N ARG A 220 14.13 -4.25 -6.02
CA ARG A 220 15.00 -3.90 -7.15
C ARG A 220 15.61 -2.51 -7.05
N THR A 221 14.92 -1.57 -6.41
CA THR A 221 15.31 -0.15 -6.39
C THR A 221 15.83 0.34 -5.06
N ARG A 222 15.39 -0.29 -3.96
CA ARG A 222 15.65 0.11 -2.57
C ARG A 222 15.41 1.61 -2.37
N ASN A 223 14.30 2.11 -2.93
CA ASN A 223 13.93 3.52 -2.89
C ASN A 223 12.42 3.65 -2.71
N LEU A 224 12.00 4.19 -1.56
CA LEU A 224 10.57 4.31 -1.25
C LEU A 224 9.85 5.27 -2.22
N VAL A 225 10.55 6.28 -2.76
CA VAL A 225 9.98 7.20 -3.76
C VAL A 225 9.40 6.46 -4.97
N VAL A 226 10.06 5.37 -5.39
CA VAL A 226 9.64 4.58 -6.55
C VAL A 226 8.26 3.97 -6.33
N THR A 227 8.09 3.28 -5.20
CA THR A 227 6.82 2.62 -4.92
C THR A 227 5.75 3.60 -4.49
N SER A 228 6.10 4.66 -3.74
CA SER A 228 5.13 5.70 -3.36
C SER A 228 4.54 6.42 -4.58
N VAL A 229 5.37 6.76 -5.58
CA VAL A 229 4.87 7.38 -6.82
C VAL A 229 3.99 6.41 -7.59
N ALA A 230 4.43 5.15 -7.79
CA ALA A 230 3.64 4.16 -8.51
C ALA A 230 2.31 3.83 -7.80
N HIS A 231 2.32 3.79 -6.47
CA HIS A 231 1.14 3.58 -5.65
C HIS A 231 0.19 4.77 -5.77
N ALA A 232 0.66 6.00 -5.61
CA ALA A 232 -0.17 7.20 -5.80
C ALA A 232 -0.72 7.34 -7.23
N MET A 233 -0.03 6.80 -8.25
CA MET A 233 -0.53 6.71 -9.62
C MET A 233 -1.63 5.66 -9.82
N SER A 234 -1.74 4.63 -8.97
CA SER A 234 -2.86 3.68 -9.03
C SER A 234 -4.16 4.30 -8.53
N TRP A 235 -4.05 5.27 -7.63
CA TRP A 235 -5.03 6.31 -7.42
C TRP A 235 -4.87 7.35 -8.53
N THR A 236 -5.70 8.35 -8.80
CA THR A 236 -5.37 9.46 -9.74
C THR A 236 -5.20 9.16 -11.25
N VAL A 237 -4.50 8.11 -11.71
CA VAL A 237 -4.33 7.82 -13.15
C VAL A 237 -5.39 6.82 -13.63
N PRO A 238 -6.22 7.17 -14.62
CA PRO A 238 -7.28 6.30 -15.13
C PRO A 238 -6.71 5.29 -16.13
N PHE A 239 -5.93 4.32 -15.66
CA PHE A 239 -5.25 3.36 -16.53
C PHE A 239 -6.19 2.57 -17.45
N GLY A 240 -7.42 2.26 -17.03
CA GLY A 240 -8.42 1.61 -17.92
C GLY A 240 -8.84 2.48 -19.12
N ALA A 241 -8.81 3.82 -18.98
CA ALA A 241 -9.04 4.71 -20.12
C ALA A 241 -7.82 4.79 -21.07
N LEU A 242 -6.62 4.55 -20.55
CA LEU A 242 -5.37 4.53 -21.32
C LEU A 242 -5.09 3.16 -21.95
N LEU A 243 -5.71 2.10 -21.43
CA LEU A 243 -5.57 0.72 -21.86
C LEU A 243 -6.97 0.18 -22.15
N PRO A 244 -7.55 0.39 -23.34
CA PRO A 244 -8.95 0.04 -23.64
C PRO A 244 -9.27 -1.47 -23.61
N PHE A 245 -8.26 -2.29 -23.31
CA PHE A 245 -8.36 -3.74 -23.16
C PHE A 245 -8.25 -4.19 -21.68
N VAL A 246 -8.21 -3.23 -20.75
CA VAL A 246 -8.10 -3.37 -19.29
C VAL A 246 -9.34 -2.72 -18.69
#